data_AF-A0A359FK48-F1
#
_entry.id   AF-A0A359FK48-F1
#
_cell.length_a   1.000
_cell.length_b   1.000
_cell.length_c   1.000
_cell.angle_alpha   90.00
_cell.angle_beta   90.00
_cell.angle_gamma   90.00
#
_symmetry.space_group_name_H-M   'P 1'
#
loop_
_entity.id
_entity.type
_entity.pdbx_description
1 polymer ?
#
loop_
_entity_poly.entity_id
_entity_poly.type
_entity_poly.pdbx_seq_one_letter_code
_entity_poly.pdbx_strand_id
1 'polypeptide(L)'
;MKNKRKKKNHRDKNGREFIKETYLIGGKMKFRRIYVIDGIPVDEFYEKNATDLDFYLNGDYELMNSENDSNNHFNEKNSKEPDSPDNEYLKDLPF
;
A
#
# COMPACT_ATOMS: atom_id res chain seq x y z
N MET A 1 -19.45 -33.34 6.49
CA MET A 1 -18.94 -31.97 6.22
C MET A 1 -18.38 -31.41 7.51
N LYS A 2 -17.11 -30.99 7.57
CA LYS A 2 -16.56 -30.31 8.76
C LYS A 2 -17.22 -28.94 8.85
N ASN A 3 -18.05 -28.71 9.86
CA ASN A 3 -18.60 -27.40 10.16
C ASN A 3 -17.45 -26.45 10.50
N LYS A 4 -16.88 -25.76 9.51
CA LYS A 4 -15.96 -24.64 9.74
C LYS A 4 -16.80 -23.56 10.42
N ARG A 5 -16.73 -23.49 11.75
CA ARG A 5 -17.32 -22.39 12.52
C ARG A 5 -16.84 -21.09 11.87
N LYS A 6 -17.78 -20.24 11.44
CA LYS A 6 -17.47 -18.90 10.91
C LYS A 6 -16.62 -18.20 11.98
N LYS A 7 -15.38 -17.82 11.62
CA LYS A 7 -14.51 -17.08 12.54
C LYS A 7 -15.24 -15.78 12.90
N LYS A 8 -15.33 -15.47 14.20
CA LYS A 8 -16.00 -14.26 14.68
C LYS A 8 -15.06 -13.07 14.44
N ASN A 9 -15.51 -12.09 13.68
CA ASN A 9 -14.82 -10.81 13.59
C ASN A 9 -15.04 -10.04 14.90
N HIS A 10 -13.96 -9.50 15.44
CA HIS A 10 -13.97 -8.60 16.58
C HIS A 10 -13.62 -7.20 16.10
N ARG A 11 -14.01 -6.17 16.86
CA ARG A 11 -13.62 -4.78 16.61
C ARG A 11 -12.82 -4.25 17.78
N ASP A 12 -11.80 -3.47 17.49
CA ASP A 12 -11.03 -2.77 18.53
C ASP A 12 -11.68 -1.41 18.86
N LYS A 13 -11.07 -0.69 19.81
CA LYS A 13 -11.52 0.64 20.23
C LYS A 13 -11.45 1.70 19.12
N ASN A 14 -10.67 1.44 18.07
CA ASN A 14 -10.51 2.32 16.92
C ASN A 14 -11.44 1.89 15.75
N GLY A 15 -12.32 0.90 15.96
CA GLY A 15 -13.24 0.38 14.95
C GLY A 15 -12.63 -0.61 13.97
N ARG A 16 -11.34 -0.96 14.11
CA ARG A 16 -10.66 -1.89 13.18
C ARG A 16 -11.10 -3.32 13.44
N GLU A 17 -11.40 -4.05 12.36
CA GLU A 17 -11.78 -5.45 12.45
C GLU A 17 -10.55 -6.36 12.63
N PHE A 18 -10.69 -7.37 13.47
CA PHE A 18 -9.66 -8.37 13.68
C PHE A 18 -10.22 -9.74 14.03
N ILE A 19 -9.46 -10.77 13.69
CA ILE A 19 -9.69 -12.16 14.07
C ILE A 19 -8.72 -12.51 15.21
N LYS A 20 -9.23 -13.19 16.25
CA LYS A 20 -8.38 -13.77 17.29
C LYS A 20 -7.86 -15.12 16.83
N GLU A 21 -6.56 -15.23 16.66
CA GLU A 21 -5.91 -16.50 16.36
C GLU A 21 -5.16 -16.99 17.59
N THR A 22 -5.51 -18.20 18.03
CA THR A 22 -4.83 -18.87 19.15
C THR A 22 -3.66 -19.68 18.65
N TYR A 23 -2.53 -19.60 19.34
CA TYR A 23 -1.32 -20.36 19.04
C TYR A 23 -0.66 -20.84 20.34
N LEU A 24 0.10 -21.92 20.26
CA LEU A 24 0.76 -22.54 21.41
C LEU A 24 2.23 -22.12 21.45
N ILE A 25 2.68 -21.56 22.57
CA ILE A 25 4.11 -21.30 22.84
C ILE A 25 4.45 -21.87 24.21
N GLY A 26 5.42 -22.79 24.25
CA GLY A 26 5.92 -23.38 25.50
C GLY A 26 4.83 -24.01 26.36
N GLY A 27 3.85 -24.69 25.74
CA GLY A 27 2.71 -25.31 26.43
C GLY A 27 1.64 -24.33 26.94
N LYS A 28 1.81 -23.02 26.74
CA LYS A 28 0.80 -22.00 27.08
C LYS A 28 0.05 -21.56 25.82
N MET A 29 -1.26 -21.52 25.91
CA MET A 29 -2.10 -20.99 24.84
C MET A 29 -2.03 -19.45 24.87
N LYS A 30 -1.64 -18.87 23.74
CA LYS A 30 -1.59 -17.42 23.50
C LYS A 30 -2.57 -17.07 22.38
N PHE A 31 -2.87 -15.78 22.25
CA PHE A 31 -3.67 -15.27 21.14
C PHE A 31 -3.00 -14.06 20.51
N ARG A 32 -3.05 -13.99 19.19
CA ARG A 32 -2.66 -12.81 18.41
C ARG A 32 -3.89 -12.25 17.72
N ARG A 33 -3.87 -10.94 17.48
CA ARG A 33 -4.89 -10.25 16.69
C ARG A 33 -4.39 -10.18 15.27
N ILE A 34 -5.14 -10.75 14.34
CA ILE A 34 -4.92 -10.59 12.90
C ILE A 34 -5.92 -9.55 12.45
N TYR A 35 -5.43 -8.37 12.08
CA TYR A 35 -6.30 -7.33 11.54
C TYR A 35 -6.78 -7.74 10.15
N VAL A 36 -8.04 -7.42 9.86
CA VAL A 36 -8.69 -7.77 8.60
C VAL A 36 -9.42 -6.56 8.01
N ILE A 37 -9.41 -6.48 6.68
CA ILE A 37 -10.21 -5.54 5.88
C ILE A 37 -11.19 -6.41 5.09
N ASP A 38 -12.49 -6.21 5.29
CA ASP A 38 -13.56 -7.03 4.68
C ASP A 38 -13.38 -8.57 4.85
N GLY A 39 -12.75 -8.97 5.96
CA GLY A 39 -12.48 -10.38 6.26
C GLY A 39 -11.20 -10.95 5.62
N ILE A 40 -10.47 -10.16 4.83
CA ILE A 40 -9.15 -10.49 4.28
C ILE A 40 -8.09 -9.96 5.27
N PRO A 41 -7.06 -10.75 5.64
CA PRO A 41 -5.94 -10.24 6.44
C PRO A 41 -5.31 -9.00 5.82
N VAL A 42 -4.94 -8.02 6.64
CA VAL A 42 -4.33 -6.75 6.16
C VAL A 42 -3.11 -7.03 5.29
N ASP A 43 -2.26 -7.98 5.67
CA ASP A 43 -1.04 -8.32 4.93
C ASP A 43 -1.37 -8.84 3.52
N GLU A 44 -2.37 -9.74 3.41
CA GLU A 44 -2.83 -10.28 2.12
C GLU A 44 -3.56 -9.21 1.29
N PHE A 45 -4.29 -8.32 1.94
CA PHE A 45 -4.92 -7.18 1.28
C PHE A 45 -3.86 -6.23 0.71
N TYR A 46 -2.83 -5.93 1.48
CA TYR A 46 -1.72 -5.07 1.07
C TYR A 46 -0.96 -5.70 -0.10
N GLU A 47 -0.57 -6.96 -0.02
CA GLU A 47 0.13 -7.66 -1.11
C GLU A 47 -0.66 -7.65 -2.43
N LYS A 48 -2.00 -7.71 -2.38
CA LYS A 48 -2.84 -7.73 -3.58
C LYS A 48 -3.22 -6.37 -4.13
N ASN A 49 -3.24 -5.32 -3.30
CA ASN A 49 -3.79 -4.01 -3.66
C ASN A 49 -2.77 -2.87 -3.56
N ALA A 50 -1.61 -3.09 -2.93
CA ALA A 50 -0.58 -2.08 -2.81
C ALA A 50 -0.02 -1.73 -4.19
N THR A 51 0.15 -0.44 -4.40
CA THR A 51 0.82 0.13 -5.57
C THR A 51 2.22 0.60 -5.20
N ASP A 52 3.04 0.88 -6.20
CA ASP A 52 4.37 1.50 -5.99
C ASP A 52 4.28 2.77 -5.13
N LEU A 53 3.20 3.55 -5.25
CA LEU A 53 2.99 4.73 -4.41
C LEU A 53 2.77 4.38 -2.94
N ASP A 54 2.07 3.28 -2.64
CA ASP A 54 1.87 2.81 -1.26
C ASP A 54 3.20 2.34 -0.66
N PHE A 55 4.01 1.60 -1.43
CA PHE A 55 5.35 1.18 -1.01
C PHE A 55 6.26 2.40 -0.77
N TYR A 56 6.19 3.42 -1.62
CA TYR A 56 6.94 4.67 -1.43
C TYR A 56 6.61 5.37 -0.12
N LEU A 57 5.30 5.49 0.18
CA LEU A 57 4.82 6.17 1.37
C LEU A 57 5.13 5.40 2.66
N ASN A 58 5.12 4.07 2.60
CA ASN A 58 5.44 3.22 3.75
C ASN A 58 6.96 2.98 3.93
N GLY A 59 7.78 3.39 2.96
CA GLY A 59 9.23 3.17 2.97
C GLY A 59 9.63 1.74 2.62
N ASP A 60 8.71 0.95 2.06
CA ASP A 60 8.90 -0.44 1.66
C ASP A 60 9.52 -0.54 0.26
N TYR A 61 10.62 0.17 0.02
CA TYR A 61 11.25 0.27 -1.32
C TYR A 61 11.68 -1.10 -1.88
N GLU A 62 11.93 -2.09 -1.03
CA GLU A 62 12.28 -3.46 -1.42
C GLU A 62 11.12 -4.19 -2.15
N LEU A 63 9.88 -3.75 -1.94
CA LEU A 63 8.67 -4.31 -2.55
C LEU A 63 8.25 -3.57 -3.83
N MET A 64 8.87 -2.44 -4.13
CA MET A 64 8.66 -1.78 -5.43
C MET A 64 9.21 -2.67 -6.55
N ASN A 65 8.40 -2.90 -7.57
CA ASN A 65 8.87 -3.63 -8.74
C ASN A 65 9.95 -2.78 -9.45
N SER A 66 11.19 -3.26 -9.47
CA SER A 66 12.27 -2.67 -10.26
C SER A 66 12.14 -2.97 -11.77
N GLU A 67 10.94 -3.24 -12.27
CA GLU A 67 10.68 -3.54 -13.70
C GLU A 67 10.91 -2.33 -14.61
N ASN A 68 11.22 -1.16 -14.05
CA ASN A 68 11.58 0.04 -14.81
C ASN A 68 13.08 0.18 -15.11
N ASP A 69 13.96 -0.70 -14.62
CA ASP A 69 15.41 -0.63 -14.85
C ASP A 69 15.93 -1.51 -16.00
N SER A 70 15.06 -1.97 -16.91
CA SER A 70 15.50 -2.62 -18.17
C SER A 70 14.80 -2.11 -19.43
N ASN A 71 14.51 -0.81 -19.50
CA ASN A 71 14.50 -0.12 -20.77
C ASN A 71 15.50 1.04 -20.71
N ASN A 72 16.79 0.69 -20.85
CA ASN A 72 17.75 1.56 -21.53
C ASN A 72 17.22 1.84 -22.95
N HIS A 73 16.20 2.68 -23.09
CA HIS A 73 15.99 3.41 -24.31
C HIS A 73 16.93 4.61 -24.28
N PHE A 74 18.23 4.33 -24.33
CA PHE A 74 19.20 5.31 -24.78
C PHE A 74 18.93 5.49 -26.28
N ASN A 75 18.08 6.45 -26.60
CA ASN A 75 18.21 7.23 -27.83
C ASN A 75 17.49 8.56 -27.63
N GLU A 76 18.28 9.53 -27.15
CA GLU A 76 18.40 10.85 -27.76
C GLU A 76 17.06 11.47 -28.22
N LYS A 77 16.32 12.03 -27.26
CA LYS A 77 15.37 13.10 -27.58
C LYS A 77 15.96 14.42 -27.15
N ASN A 78 16.74 14.96 -28.09
CA ASN A 78 16.89 16.36 -28.43
C ASN A 78 16.48 17.34 -27.33
N SER A 79 17.49 18.05 -26.82
CA SER A 79 17.36 19.38 -26.25
C SER A 79 16.44 20.25 -27.13
N LYS A 80 15.15 20.29 -26.77
CA LYS A 80 14.29 21.42 -27.07
C LYS A 80 13.74 21.85 -25.73
N GLU A 81 14.31 22.95 -25.25
CA GLU A 81 13.69 23.82 -24.26
C GLU A 81 12.18 23.86 -24.53
N PRO A 82 11.31 23.62 -23.54
CA PRO A 82 9.98 24.19 -23.64
C PRO A 82 10.18 25.70 -23.49
N ASP A 83 10.06 26.41 -24.60
CA ASP A 83 9.87 27.86 -24.63
C ASP A 83 8.89 28.21 -23.50
N SER A 84 9.38 28.98 -22.53
CA SER A 84 8.56 29.50 -21.44
C SER A 84 7.35 30.21 -22.05
N PRO A 85 6.11 29.90 -21.67
CA PRO A 85 5.01 30.76 -22.07
C PRO A 85 5.25 32.13 -21.44
N ASP A 86 5.25 33.15 -22.29
CA ASP A 86 5.57 34.54 -22.01
C ASP A 86 5.08 35.01 -20.63
N ASN A 87 6.05 35.45 -19.82
CA ASN A 87 5.87 35.99 -18.48
C ASN A 87 5.23 37.40 -18.48
N GLU A 88 4.25 37.65 -19.35
CA GLU A 88 3.61 38.96 -19.53
C GLU A 88 2.11 38.96 -19.20
N TYR A 89 1.58 37.86 -18.64
CA TYR A 89 0.19 37.78 -18.19
C TYR A 89 0.03 37.51 -16.68
N LEU A 90 1.06 37.81 -15.88
CA LEU A 90 1.04 37.71 -14.41
C LEU A 90 1.31 39.05 -13.71
N LYS A 91 1.29 40.17 -14.44
CA LYS A 91 1.56 41.49 -13.86
C LYS A 91 0.32 42.32 -13.49
N ASP A 92 -0.89 41.95 -13.93
CA ASP A 92 -2.08 42.80 -13.76
C ASP A 92 -3.34 42.09 -13.24
N LEU A 93 -3.22 41.20 -12.25
CA LEU A 93 -4.39 40.69 -11.50
C LEU A 93 -4.10 40.62 -10.00
N PRO A 94 -4.92 41.27 -9.14
CA PRO A 94 -5.15 40.80 -7.79
C PRO A 94 -6.40 39.89 -7.81
N PHE A 95 -6.15 38.58 -7.87
CA PHE A 95 -7.13 37.47 -7.95
C PHE A 95 -8.07 37.46 -9.17
#